data_AF-A0A537XGG7-F1
#
_entry.id   AF-A0A537XGG7-F1
#
_cell.length_a   1.000
_cell.length_b   1.000
_cell.length_c   1.000
_cell.angle_alpha   90.00
_cell.angle_beta   90.00
_cell.angle_gamma   90.00
#
_symmetry.space_group_name_H-M   'P 1'
#
loop_
_entity.id
_entity.type
_entity.pdbx_description
1 polymer ?
#
loop_
_entity_poly.entity_id
_entity_poly.type
_entity_poly.pdbx_seq_one_letter_code
_entity_poly.pdbx_strand_id
1 'polypeptide(L)'
;MPGRERTTVSETATDTDTVVFELERFERSGDGRLEVGGRWFGVRGRRFLRPTLSVLADGGESRSLATMEHKPWTAADGESWEAAFPADWDSSAVVGAELAVAPDLVVSLPAATAAPSDGRGAGRGRGKGRSRFARAPVRLEAHGGRGGPGHGAAGRARRADVTAATGSRPREGDAQLEERATASGRRGEQEQVRTAQLEAASAIARRDAALGRLSEVTAERDAARVERDETIAERDRLAQERTRLRSERDRAISARDAALARTRQEAEAAVEARVAELRAEVERERSATRRMGDALRQRDLAQASSEAAGHEREIARRERDEARRERDHLLSERDAARRERNQLLSERDAVRTRLAKAIHDWEIAAARDAQHTRERDAARAERDRLAREREAATGPADGAPLAPAAPPPGQTPDPVEAQARRGWHPPIDWLARALALAALITFVVVFVVLVRSA
;
A
#
# COMPACT_ATOMS: atom_id res chain seq x y z
N MET A 1 11.94 2.14 53.10
CA MET A 1 11.21 1.45 52.02
C MET A 1 12.05 0.26 51.58
N PRO A 2 11.71 -0.97 51.97
CA PRO A 2 12.46 -2.15 51.56
C PRO A 2 12.31 -2.35 50.05
N GLY A 3 13.42 -2.66 49.38
CA GLY A 3 13.47 -2.83 47.93
C GLY A 3 12.63 -4.02 47.50
N ARG A 4 11.56 -3.76 46.74
CA ARG A 4 10.81 -4.80 46.02
C ARG A 4 11.77 -5.47 45.03
N GLU A 5 12.01 -6.76 45.21
CA GLU A 5 12.70 -7.60 44.23
C GLU A 5 11.87 -7.55 42.94
N ARG A 6 12.45 -7.00 41.87
CA ARG A 6 11.80 -6.96 40.55
C ARG A 6 12.17 -8.24 39.83
N THR A 7 11.16 -9.01 39.43
CA THR A 7 11.36 -10.24 38.68
C THR A 7 11.25 -9.91 37.20
N THR A 8 12.36 -9.96 36.47
CA THR A 8 12.34 -9.85 35.02
C THR A 8 11.80 -11.15 34.44
N VAL A 9 10.66 -11.09 33.75
CA VAL A 9 10.08 -12.24 33.08
C VAL A 9 10.32 -12.08 31.58
N SER A 10 11.09 -12.99 31.00
CA SER A 10 11.43 -12.95 29.58
C SER A 10 10.63 -13.97 28.79
N GLU A 11 10.17 -13.57 27.61
CA GLU A 11 9.52 -14.45 26.64
C GLU A 11 10.55 -15.38 25.95
N THR A 12 10.13 -16.61 25.66
CA THR A 12 10.78 -17.49 24.67
C THR A 12 10.37 -17.07 23.27
N ALA A 13 11.20 -16.24 22.61
CA ALA A 13 10.89 -15.63 21.33
C ALA A 13 11.04 -16.60 20.12
N THR A 14 10.02 -16.61 19.26
CA THR A 14 10.16 -16.95 17.85
C THR A 14 10.13 -15.63 17.05
N ASP A 15 11.27 -15.30 16.45
CA ASP A 15 11.52 -14.28 15.41
C ASP A 15 11.32 -12.77 15.72
N THR A 16 12.46 -12.06 15.69
CA THR A 16 12.73 -10.60 15.66
C THR A 16 11.90 -9.61 16.51
N ASP A 17 12.62 -8.89 17.38
CA ASP A 17 12.21 -7.87 18.36
C ASP A 17 11.76 -8.47 19.71
N THR A 18 12.75 -8.68 20.60
CA THR A 18 12.55 -9.27 21.93
C THR A 18 11.66 -8.36 22.77
N VAL A 19 10.39 -8.75 22.94
CA VAL A 19 9.50 -8.10 23.89
C VAL A 19 9.85 -8.59 25.29
N VAL A 20 9.98 -7.65 26.23
CA VAL A 20 10.33 -7.95 27.63
C VAL A 20 9.24 -7.38 28.54
N PHE A 21 8.79 -8.18 29.50
CA PHE A 21 7.90 -7.73 30.56
C PHE A 21 8.61 -7.75 31.90
N GLU A 22 8.83 -6.58 32.48
CA GLU A 22 9.34 -6.46 33.84
C GLU A 22 8.17 -6.47 34.81
N LEU A 23 8.08 -7.52 35.64
CA LEU A 23 7.03 -7.63 36.64
C LEU A 23 7.35 -6.75 37.85
N GLU A 24 6.46 -5.82 38.17
CA GLU A 24 6.56 -4.94 39.34
C GLU A 24 5.63 -5.36 40.48
N ARG A 25 4.48 -5.95 40.15
CA ARG A 25 3.48 -6.40 41.12
C ARG A 25 2.72 -7.61 40.59
N PHE A 26 2.64 -8.68 41.37
CA PHE A 26 1.68 -9.75 41.15
C PHE A 26 1.16 -10.21 42.50
N GLU A 27 0.09 -9.57 42.94
CA GLU A 27 -0.42 -9.71 44.30
C GLU A 27 -1.94 -9.88 44.29
N ARG A 28 -2.46 -10.58 45.30
CA ARG A 28 -3.89 -10.66 45.55
C ARG A 28 -4.30 -9.43 46.36
N SER A 29 -5.20 -8.64 45.81
CA SER A 29 -5.80 -7.49 46.48
C SER A 29 -6.84 -7.97 47.49
N GLY A 30 -7.02 -7.19 48.56
CA GLY A 30 -7.87 -7.56 49.71
C GLY A 30 -9.36 -7.69 49.36
N ASP A 31 -9.77 -7.24 48.17
CA ASP A 31 -11.11 -7.35 47.61
C ASP A 31 -11.36 -8.65 46.82
N GLY A 32 -10.40 -9.59 46.84
CA GLY A 32 -10.51 -10.87 46.15
C GLY A 32 -10.12 -10.81 44.67
N ARG A 33 -9.38 -9.79 44.23
CA ARG A 33 -8.84 -9.68 42.86
C ARG A 33 -7.35 -9.99 42.81
N LEU A 34 -6.86 -10.36 41.63
CA LEU A 34 -5.42 -10.39 41.34
C LEU A 34 -5.03 -9.14 40.55
N GLU A 35 -4.04 -8.42 41.04
CA GLU A 35 -3.45 -7.27 40.36
C GLU A 35 -2.10 -7.68 39.75
N VAL A 36 -1.96 -7.44 38.45
CA VAL A 36 -0.69 -7.57 37.73
C VAL A 36 -0.26 -6.17 37.31
N GLY A 37 0.92 -5.75 37.77
CA GLY A 37 1.55 -4.49 37.41
C GLY A 37 2.97 -4.72 36.90
N GLY A 38 3.39 -4.00 35.86
CA GLY A 38 4.72 -4.15 35.29
C GLY A 38 5.03 -3.12 34.21
N ARG A 39 6.10 -3.36 33.45
CA ARG A 39 6.50 -2.54 32.30
C ARG A 39 6.76 -3.42 31.10
N TRP A 40 6.26 -2.97 29.95
CA TRP A 40 6.51 -3.61 28.67
C TRP A 40 7.62 -2.87 27.92
N PHE A 41 8.56 -3.62 27.33
CA PHE A 41 9.62 -3.10 26.47
C PHE A 41 9.59 -3.82 25.12
N GLY A 42 9.85 -3.11 24.02
CA GLY A 42 9.80 -3.66 22.65
C GLY A 42 8.38 -3.76 22.06
N VAL A 43 7.40 -3.05 22.64
CA VAL A 43 5.98 -3.18 22.24
C VAL A 43 5.49 -2.11 21.25
N ARG A 44 6.38 -1.28 20.74
CA ARG A 44 6.04 -0.17 19.85
C ARG A 44 5.36 -0.67 18.58
N GLY A 45 4.12 -0.20 18.33
CA GLY A 45 3.33 -0.59 17.16
C GLY A 45 2.48 -1.86 17.33
N ARG A 46 2.53 -2.52 18.49
CA ARG A 46 1.70 -3.68 18.80
C ARG A 46 0.34 -3.26 19.40
N ARG A 47 -0.71 -4.02 19.09
CA ARG A 47 -2.07 -3.75 19.56
C ARG A 47 -2.37 -4.63 20.77
N PHE A 48 -2.56 -3.99 21.92
CA PHE A 48 -3.01 -4.67 23.13
C PHE A 48 -4.51 -4.94 23.04
N LEU A 49 -4.90 -6.18 23.31
CA LEU A 49 -6.27 -6.61 23.53
C LEU A 49 -6.60 -6.60 25.02
N ARG A 50 -7.81 -7.02 25.38
CA ARG A 50 -8.19 -7.23 26.78
C ARG A 50 -7.28 -8.32 27.39
N PRO A 51 -6.51 -8.01 28.45
CA PRO A 51 -5.62 -8.99 29.05
C PRO A 51 -6.37 -10.21 29.57
N THR A 52 -5.77 -11.37 29.39
CA THR A 52 -6.28 -12.67 29.83
C THR A 52 -5.23 -13.33 30.70
N LEU A 53 -5.62 -13.79 31.89
CA LEU A 53 -4.76 -14.49 32.83
C LEU A 53 -5.20 -15.96 32.92
N SER A 54 -4.33 -16.90 32.55
CA SER A 54 -4.49 -18.34 32.81
C SER A 54 -3.71 -18.68 34.07
N VAL A 55 -4.37 -19.22 35.09
CA VAL A 55 -3.74 -19.64 36.35
C VAL A 55 -3.75 -21.16 36.42
N LEU A 56 -2.59 -21.76 36.71
CA LEU A 56 -2.45 -23.19 36.94
C LEU A 56 -2.43 -23.47 38.45
N ALA A 57 -3.48 -24.13 38.95
CA ALA A 57 -3.60 -24.59 40.32
C ALA A 57 -3.76 -26.11 40.39
N ASP A 58 -3.55 -26.72 41.56
CA ASP A 58 -3.55 -28.18 41.78
C ASP A 58 -4.85 -28.91 41.35
N GLY A 59 -5.91 -28.17 40.99
CA GLY A 59 -7.20 -28.68 40.48
C GLY A 59 -7.54 -28.37 39.02
N GLY A 60 -6.66 -27.71 38.24
CA GLY A 60 -6.89 -27.40 36.82
C GLY A 60 -6.47 -25.99 36.38
N GLU A 61 -6.48 -25.75 35.06
CA GLU A 61 -6.24 -24.42 34.47
C GLU A 61 -7.53 -23.58 34.54
N SER A 62 -7.46 -22.39 35.12
CA SER A 62 -8.56 -21.42 35.15
C SER A 62 -8.19 -20.15 34.40
N ARG A 63 -9.06 -19.69 33.49
CA ARG A 63 -8.82 -18.50 32.66
C ARG A 63 -9.76 -17.37 33.04
N SER A 64 -9.19 -16.19 33.35
CA SER A 64 -9.93 -14.98 33.70
C SER A 64 -9.58 -13.81 32.78
N LEU A 65 -10.56 -12.97 32.48
CA LEU A 65 -10.38 -11.74 31.70
C LEU A 65 -10.24 -10.52 32.62
N ALA A 66 -9.34 -9.59 32.28
CA ALA A 66 -9.11 -8.39 33.10
C ALA A 66 -10.38 -7.54 33.26
N THR A 67 -10.60 -6.97 34.44
CA THR A 67 -11.68 -6.01 34.73
C THR A 67 -11.42 -4.69 34.00
N MET A 68 -12.48 -3.91 33.73
CA MET A 68 -12.37 -2.66 32.97
C MET A 68 -11.72 -1.49 33.75
N GLU A 69 -11.24 -1.74 34.96
CA GLU A 69 -10.76 -0.73 35.92
C GLU A 69 -9.52 0.02 35.44
N HIS A 70 -8.60 -0.66 34.75
CA HIS A 70 -7.35 -0.10 34.23
C HIS A 70 -7.34 0.05 32.70
N LYS A 71 -8.51 0.28 32.09
CA LYS A 71 -8.61 0.59 30.66
C LYS A 71 -8.19 2.07 30.43
N PRO A 72 -7.38 2.40 29.41
CA PRO A 72 -6.90 1.54 28.31
C PRO A 72 -5.67 0.71 28.67
N TRP A 73 -5.70 -0.60 28.37
CA TRP A 73 -4.59 -1.54 28.60
C TRP A 73 -3.44 -1.43 27.59
N THR A 74 -3.43 -0.41 26.75
CA THR A 74 -2.34 -0.16 25.80
C THR A 74 -1.10 0.25 26.57
N ALA A 75 -0.06 -0.56 26.55
CA ALA A 75 1.22 -0.20 27.13
C ALA A 75 2.01 0.72 26.18
N ALA A 76 2.58 1.78 26.72
CA ALA A 76 3.68 2.48 26.08
C ALA A 76 5.02 1.89 26.54
N ASP A 77 6.02 1.96 25.67
CA ASP A 77 7.34 1.37 25.89
C ASP A 77 8.01 1.92 27.16
N GLY A 78 8.26 1.07 28.15
CA GLY A 78 8.84 1.42 29.45
C GLY A 78 7.92 2.10 30.47
N GLU A 79 6.66 2.38 30.11
CA GLU A 79 5.68 2.97 31.03
C GLU A 79 5.05 1.92 31.96
N SER A 80 4.53 2.39 33.10
CA SER A 80 3.84 1.52 34.05
C SER A 80 2.53 1.02 33.46
N TRP A 81 2.31 -0.29 33.50
CA TRP A 81 1.13 -0.99 32.99
C TRP A 81 0.49 -1.80 34.10
N GLU A 82 -0.85 -1.81 34.19
CA GLU A 82 -1.59 -2.49 35.24
C GLU A 82 -2.88 -3.15 34.70
N ALA A 83 -3.22 -4.32 35.22
CA ALA A 83 -4.46 -5.03 34.95
C ALA A 83 -4.92 -5.79 36.20
N ALA A 84 -6.23 -5.73 36.48
CA ALA A 84 -6.85 -6.45 37.58
C ALA A 84 -7.73 -7.58 37.05
N PHE A 85 -7.75 -8.73 37.73
CA PHE A 85 -8.48 -9.94 37.33
C PHE A 85 -9.37 -10.43 38.49
N PRO A 86 -10.60 -10.88 38.23
CA PRO A 86 -11.42 -11.53 39.25
C PRO A 86 -10.78 -12.87 39.65
N ALA A 87 -10.58 -13.10 40.95
CA ALA A 87 -10.01 -14.35 41.46
C ALA A 87 -11.13 -15.30 41.93
N ASP A 88 -11.87 -15.86 40.96
CA ASP A 88 -12.98 -16.79 41.21
C ASP A 88 -12.50 -18.26 41.39
N TRP A 89 -11.19 -18.49 41.58
CA TRP A 89 -10.58 -19.82 41.67
C TRP A 89 -10.21 -20.19 43.12
N ASP A 90 -10.45 -21.46 43.50
CA ASP A 90 -10.19 -21.99 44.84
C ASP A 90 -8.68 -22.14 45.07
N SER A 91 -8.19 -21.52 46.15
CA SER A 91 -6.82 -21.03 46.22
C SER A 91 -5.89 -21.90 47.07
N SER A 92 -5.63 -23.14 46.64
CA SER A 92 -4.50 -23.91 47.14
C SER A 92 -3.39 -23.96 46.09
N ALA A 93 -2.35 -23.15 46.34
CA ALA A 93 -1.07 -23.06 45.63
C ALA A 93 -1.14 -22.80 44.10
N VAL A 94 -1.13 -21.54 43.69
CA VAL A 94 -0.79 -21.17 42.30
C VAL A 94 0.63 -21.63 42.01
N VAL A 95 0.79 -22.60 41.11
CA VAL A 95 2.11 -23.12 40.72
C VAL A 95 2.73 -22.25 39.64
N GLY A 96 1.90 -21.60 38.82
CA GLY A 96 2.31 -20.63 37.80
C GLY A 96 1.09 -19.93 37.18
N ALA A 97 1.33 -18.81 36.49
CA ALA A 97 0.29 -18.13 35.72
C ALA A 97 0.84 -17.65 34.38
N GLU A 98 -0.02 -17.51 33.37
CA GLU A 98 0.31 -16.98 32.05
C GLU A 98 -0.56 -15.77 31.75
N LEU A 99 0.07 -14.67 31.35
CA LEU A 99 -0.57 -13.43 30.96
C LEU A 99 -0.52 -13.28 29.44
N ALA A 100 -1.68 -13.24 28.80
CA ALA A 100 -1.82 -12.95 27.37
C ALA A 100 -2.44 -11.57 27.17
N VAL A 101 -1.74 -10.68 26.45
CA VAL A 101 -2.23 -9.33 26.11
C VAL A 101 -2.44 -9.11 24.62
N ALA A 102 -1.92 -10.01 23.78
CA ALA A 102 -2.17 -10.10 22.34
C ALA A 102 -2.05 -11.57 21.89
N PRO A 103 -2.53 -11.97 20.69
CA PRO A 103 -2.43 -13.35 20.21
C PRO A 103 -0.98 -13.87 20.11
N ASP A 104 -0.04 -12.94 19.94
CA ASP A 104 1.40 -13.15 19.79
C ASP A 104 2.20 -12.71 21.03
N LEU A 105 1.54 -12.34 22.14
CA LEU A 105 2.23 -11.83 23.33
C LEU A 105 1.71 -12.48 24.63
N VAL A 106 2.41 -13.53 25.05
CA VAL A 106 2.11 -14.37 26.22
C VAL A 106 3.33 -14.46 27.13
N VAL A 107 3.15 -14.18 28.42
CA VAL A 107 4.24 -14.09 29.41
C VAL A 107 3.94 -14.97 30.64
N SER A 108 4.89 -15.81 31.05
CA SER A 108 4.77 -16.70 32.21
C SER A 108 5.11 -15.99 33.54
N LEU A 109 4.12 -15.71 34.36
CA LEU A 109 4.27 -15.08 35.67
C LEU A 109 4.62 -16.10 36.78
N PRO A 110 5.50 -15.72 37.74
CA PRO A 110 5.76 -16.52 38.93
C PRO A 110 4.51 -16.58 39.83
N ALA A 111 4.48 -17.49 40.82
CA ALA A 111 3.35 -17.62 41.75
C ALA A 111 3.02 -16.29 42.47
N ALA A 112 1.72 -15.96 42.57
CA ALA A 112 1.26 -14.74 43.22
C ALA A 112 1.63 -14.75 44.71
N THR A 113 2.37 -13.73 45.15
CA THR A 113 2.69 -13.56 46.57
C THR A 113 1.46 -13.06 47.33
N ALA A 114 1.04 -13.81 48.34
CA ALA A 114 0.01 -13.35 49.27
C ALA A 114 0.56 -12.17 50.09
N ALA A 115 -0.20 -11.08 50.18
CA ALA A 115 0.17 -9.93 50.99
C ALA A 115 0.44 -10.34 52.45
N PRO A 116 1.53 -9.89 53.09
CA PRO A 116 1.90 -10.35 54.41
C PRO A 116 0.99 -9.75 55.48
N SER A 117 0.26 -10.61 56.19
CA SER A 117 -0.41 -10.27 57.44
C SER A 117 0.62 -10.06 58.56
N ASP A 118 0.49 -8.95 59.29
CA ASP A 118 1.25 -8.65 60.50
C ASP A 118 1.24 -9.82 61.51
N GLY A 119 2.42 -10.27 61.96
CA GLY A 119 2.47 -11.33 62.97
C GLY A 119 3.84 -11.91 63.29
N ARG A 120 4.49 -11.30 64.28
CA ARG A 120 5.49 -11.85 65.22
C ARG A 120 5.94 -13.31 65.06
N GLY A 121 7.24 -13.46 64.83
CA GLY A 121 8.13 -14.28 65.67
C GLY A 121 8.17 -15.80 65.42
N ALA A 122 9.34 -16.29 64.98
CA ALA A 122 10.14 -17.30 65.69
C ALA A 122 11.34 -17.68 64.81
N GLY A 123 12.53 -17.48 65.36
CA GLY A 123 13.77 -17.80 64.66
C GLY A 123 14.04 -19.29 64.54
N ARG A 124 14.96 -19.63 63.64
CA ARG A 124 16.04 -20.59 63.91
C ARG A 124 17.16 -20.35 62.91
N GLY A 125 18.33 -20.04 63.45
CA GLY A 125 19.52 -19.73 62.69
C GLY A 125 20.27 -20.95 62.17
N ARG A 126 21.09 -20.69 61.15
CA ARG A 126 22.42 -21.23 60.86
C ARG A 126 22.88 -20.43 59.62
N GLY A 127 23.90 -19.58 59.63
CA GLY A 127 25.15 -19.65 60.36
C GLY A 127 26.26 -19.99 59.36
N LYS A 128 26.87 -18.95 58.77
CA LYS A 128 28.21 -18.82 58.14
C LYS A 128 28.11 -17.63 57.16
N GLY A 129 28.58 -16.43 57.45
CA GLY A 129 29.85 -16.08 58.08
C GLY A 129 30.90 -15.88 56.99
N ARG A 130 31.07 -14.64 56.51
CA ARG A 130 32.37 -13.95 56.46
C ARG A 130 32.21 -12.51 55.99
N SER A 131 32.63 -11.65 56.90
CA SER A 131 32.76 -10.21 56.83
C SER A 131 33.75 -9.80 55.73
N ARG A 132 33.35 -8.75 54.99
CA ARG A 132 34.24 -7.85 54.26
C ARG A 132 34.71 -6.80 55.26
N PHE A 133 36.02 -6.56 55.35
CA PHE A 133 36.53 -5.27 55.76
C PHE A 133 37.53 -4.73 54.75
N ALA A 134 37.33 -3.44 54.50
CA ALA A 134 38.06 -2.57 53.63
C ALA A 134 39.54 -2.44 54.00
N ARG A 135 40.37 -2.16 52.99
CA ARG A 135 41.73 -1.63 53.18
C ARG A 135 41.76 -0.21 52.62
N ALA A 136 42.00 0.75 53.51
CA ALA A 136 42.57 2.06 53.21
C ALA A 136 44.11 1.95 53.19
N PRO A 137 44.83 2.85 52.49
CA PRO A 137 46.29 2.80 52.37
C PRO A 137 46.97 3.58 53.50
N VAL A 138 48.09 3.06 54.00
CA VAL A 138 49.04 3.83 54.83
C VAL A 138 50.38 3.90 54.11
N ARG A 139 50.78 5.14 53.88
CA ARG A 139 52.06 5.68 53.45
C ARG A 139 53.13 5.38 54.51
N LEU A 140 54.29 4.87 54.12
CA LEU A 140 55.50 4.97 54.94
C LEU A 140 56.67 5.43 54.07
N GLU A 141 57.34 6.45 54.58
CA GLU A 141 58.40 7.19 53.95
C GLU A 141 59.72 6.43 53.90
N ALA A 142 60.49 6.76 52.86
CA ALA A 142 61.89 6.40 52.73
C ALA A 142 62.75 7.36 53.53
N HIS A 143 63.58 6.84 54.44
CA HIS A 143 64.77 7.53 54.94
C HIS A 143 65.97 6.62 54.78
N GLY A 144 66.89 7.06 53.92
CA GLY A 144 68.19 6.43 53.73
C GLY A 144 69.15 6.81 54.85
N GLY A 145 69.82 5.81 55.40
CA GLY A 145 70.96 5.98 56.29
C GLY A 145 72.16 5.22 55.73
N ARG A 146 73.10 5.97 55.14
CA ARG A 146 74.47 5.51 54.86
C ARG A 146 75.26 5.50 56.17
N GLY A 147 76.08 4.47 56.37
CA GLY A 147 77.09 4.44 57.43
C GLY A 147 78.08 3.31 57.19
N GLY A 148 79.13 3.61 56.42
CA GLY A 148 80.33 2.78 56.29
C GLY A 148 81.38 3.07 57.39
N PRO A 149 82.52 2.38 57.36
CA PRO A 149 83.25 1.90 58.55
C PRO A 149 84.36 2.82 59.06
N GLY A 150 84.70 2.67 60.34
CA GLY A 150 85.83 3.35 61.00
C GLY A 150 87.15 2.57 60.88
N HIS A 151 88.23 3.28 60.55
CA HIS A 151 89.61 2.81 60.53
C HIS A 151 90.52 3.77 61.29
N GLY A 152 91.41 3.20 62.12
CA GLY A 152 92.74 3.74 62.53
C GLY A 152 92.74 4.98 63.44
N ALA A 153 93.79 5.31 64.20
CA ALA A 153 95.04 4.67 64.58
C ALA A 153 95.72 5.62 65.60
N ALA A 154 96.79 5.15 66.25
CA ALA A 154 97.90 5.91 66.85
C ALA A 154 97.71 6.60 68.23
N GLY A 155 98.25 5.92 69.26
CA GLY A 155 99.52 6.32 69.91
C GLY A 155 99.55 7.52 70.85
N ARG A 156 99.88 7.27 72.14
CA ARG A 156 100.99 7.97 72.84
C ARG A 156 101.32 7.34 74.19
N ALA A 157 102.62 7.24 74.44
CA ALA A 157 103.26 6.89 75.71
C ALA A 157 103.40 8.09 76.66
N ARG A 158 103.48 7.84 77.98
CA ARG A 158 104.35 8.52 78.98
C ARG A 158 104.23 7.83 80.36
N ARG A 159 105.36 7.31 80.87
CA ARG A 159 106.14 7.78 82.05
C ARG A 159 105.33 7.74 83.36
N ALA A 160 105.62 6.79 84.27
CA ALA A 160 106.74 6.81 85.23
C ALA A 160 106.69 8.05 86.13
N ASP A 161 106.38 7.86 87.42
CA ASP A 161 107.29 8.23 88.50
C ASP A 161 106.92 7.51 89.82
N VAL A 162 107.96 6.94 90.40
CA VAL A 162 108.08 6.23 91.67
C VAL A 162 109.08 7.05 92.48
N THR A 163 108.80 7.34 93.75
CA THR A 163 109.80 7.51 94.83
C THR A 163 109.07 7.42 96.17
N ALA A 164 109.35 6.41 97.00
CA ALA A 164 110.34 6.42 98.11
C ALA A 164 109.75 7.07 99.38
N ALA A 165 109.96 6.62 100.62
CA ALA A 165 110.72 5.52 101.21
C ALA A 165 110.32 5.47 102.70
N THR A 166 110.31 4.29 103.32
CA THR A 166 110.83 4.15 104.69
C THR A 166 111.24 2.70 104.93
N GLY A 167 112.51 2.50 105.29
CA GLY A 167 113.08 1.19 105.54
C GLY A 167 112.78 0.66 106.94
N SER A 168 112.91 -0.65 107.10
CA SER A 168 113.63 -1.32 108.20
C SER A 168 113.73 -2.82 107.90
N ARG A 169 114.97 -3.34 107.96
CA ARG A 169 115.37 -4.76 107.86
C ARG A 169 114.94 -5.57 109.11
N PRO A 170 115.25 -6.87 109.22
CA PRO A 170 115.06 -7.99 108.28
C PRO A 170 114.41 -9.19 109.03
N ARG A 171 114.00 -10.25 108.32
CA ARG A 171 114.18 -11.63 108.81
C ARG A 171 113.88 -12.63 107.70
N GLU A 172 114.89 -13.44 107.41
CA GLU A 172 114.88 -14.56 106.49
C GLU A 172 113.86 -15.61 106.96
N GLY A 173 112.79 -15.77 106.18
CA GLY A 173 111.74 -16.75 106.44
C GLY A 173 110.67 -16.84 105.34
N ASP A 174 110.68 -15.94 104.36
CA ASP A 174 109.54 -15.74 103.44
C ASP A 174 109.67 -16.41 102.06
N ALA A 175 110.80 -17.03 101.75
CA ALA A 175 111.02 -17.68 100.45
C ALA A 175 110.04 -18.83 100.16
N GLN A 176 109.51 -19.50 101.20
CA GLN A 176 108.51 -20.58 101.03
C GLN A 176 107.06 -20.05 100.96
N LEU A 177 106.78 -18.83 101.43
CA LEU A 177 105.47 -18.21 101.37
C LEU A 177 105.26 -17.46 100.05
N GLU A 178 106.29 -16.82 99.50
CA GLU A 178 106.27 -16.25 98.14
C GLU A 178 106.25 -17.33 97.06
N GLU A 179 106.92 -18.46 97.25
CA GLU A 179 106.86 -19.60 96.32
C GLU A 179 105.45 -20.24 96.33
N ARG A 180 104.79 -20.31 97.49
CA ARG A 180 103.38 -20.76 97.61
C ARG A 180 102.38 -19.72 97.08
N ALA A 181 102.62 -18.43 97.27
CA ALA A 181 101.77 -17.35 96.74
C ALA A 181 101.90 -17.23 95.21
N THR A 182 103.10 -17.38 94.66
CA THR A 182 103.32 -17.45 93.20
C THR A 182 102.81 -18.76 92.61
N ALA A 183 102.87 -19.88 93.33
CA ALA A 183 102.25 -21.14 92.90
C ALA A 183 100.72 -21.09 92.96
N SER A 184 100.14 -20.41 93.96
CA SER A 184 98.70 -20.13 94.07
C SER A 184 98.23 -19.15 93.00
N GLY A 185 99.01 -18.10 92.73
CA GLY A 185 98.78 -17.15 91.63
C GLY A 185 98.86 -17.83 90.27
N ARG A 186 99.89 -18.66 90.02
CA ARG A 186 100.00 -19.48 88.80
C ARG A 186 98.86 -20.49 88.66
N ARG A 187 98.34 -21.06 89.76
CA ARG A 187 97.15 -21.92 89.75
C ARG A 187 95.88 -21.14 89.44
N GLY A 188 95.69 -19.97 90.04
CA GLY A 188 94.56 -19.08 89.77
C GLY A 188 94.59 -18.53 88.34
N GLU A 189 95.76 -18.19 87.82
CA GLU A 189 95.98 -17.82 86.43
C GLU A 189 95.73 -18.99 85.48
N GLN A 190 96.20 -20.20 85.80
CA GLN A 190 95.89 -21.41 85.02
C GLN A 190 94.39 -21.75 85.04
N GLU A 191 93.71 -21.58 86.18
CA GLU A 191 92.26 -21.74 86.29
C GLU A 191 91.51 -20.66 85.51
N GLN A 192 91.94 -19.40 85.56
CA GLN A 192 91.39 -18.30 84.76
C GLN A 192 91.60 -18.51 83.25
N VAL A 193 92.78 -18.99 82.85
CA VAL A 193 93.05 -19.36 81.45
C VAL A 193 92.18 -20.53 81.04
N ARG A 194 91.98 -21.52 81.92
CA ARG A 194 91.10 -22.67 81.66
C ARG A 194 89.63 -22.28 81.56
N THR A 195 89.13 -21.39 82.43
CA THR A 195 87.76 -20.87 82.33
C THR A 195 87.58 -20.02 81.08
N ALA A 196 88.54 -19.14 80.75
CA ALA A 196 88.52 -18.37 79.50
C ALA A 196 88.59 -19.28 78.26
N GLN A 197 89.36 -20.38 78.30
CA GLN A 197 89.39 -21.40 77.24
C GLN A 197 88.05 -22.11 77.09
N LEU A 198 87.39 -22.47 78.20
CA LEU A 198 86.05 -23.07 78.17
C LEU A 198 84.99 -22.09 77.67
N GLU A 199 85.06 -20.82 78.07
CA GLU A 199 84.18 -19.77 77.58
C GLU A 199 84.38 -19.52 76.08
N ALA A 200 85.64 -19.45 75.61
CA ALA A 200 85.98 -19.35 74.20
C ALA A 200 85.47 -20.56 73.42
N ALA A 201 85.65 -21.78 73.95
CA ALA A 201 85.11 -23.01 73.36
C ALA A 201 83.57 -22.97 73.29
N SER A 202 82.89 -22.47 74.34
CA SER A 202 81.44 -22.30 74.34
C SER A 202 80.96 -21.22 73.35
N ALA A 203 81.73 -20.15 73.17
CA ALA A 203 81.44 -19.09 72.22
C ALA A 203 81.62 -19.57 70.78
N ILE A 204 82.66 -20.36 70.51
CA ILE A 204 82.87 -21.04 69.23
C ILE A 204 81.71 -22.00 68.97
N ALA A 205 81.33 -22.84 69.93
CA ALA A 205 80.18 -23.74 69.79
C ALA A 205 78.87 -22.98 69.51
N ARG A 206 78.63 -21.84 70.18
CA ARG A 206 77.47 -20.97 69.89
C ARG A 206 77.52 -20.36 68.49
N ARG A 207 78.70 -19.92 68.05
CA ARG A 207 78.91 -19.37 66.70
C ARG A 207 78.65 -20.45 65.64
N ASP A 208 79.23 -21.63 65.82
CA ASP A 208 79.12 -22.72 64.85
C ASP A 208 77.67 -23.23 64.79
N ALA A 209 76.96 -23.30 65.92
CA ALA A 209 75.52 -23.57 65.94
C ALA A 209 74.70 -22.47 65.23
N ALA A 210 75.07 -21.20 65.38
CA ALA A 210 74.42 -20.10 64.68
C ALA A 210 74.68 -20.13 63.16
N LEU A 211 75.90 -20.50 62.75
CA LEU A 211 76.26 -20.71 61.34
C LEU A 211 75.50 -21.90 60.75
N GLY A 212 75.34 -23.00 61.50
CA GLY A 212 74.50 -24.13 61.11
C GLY A 212 73.05 -23.71 60.87
N ARG A 213 72.46 -22.96 61.81
CA ARG A 213 71.10 -22.40 61.63
C ARG A 213 70.99 -21.45 60.44
N LEU A 214 71.99 -20.59 60.21
CA LEU A 214 72.00 -19.70 59.05
C LEU A 214 72.05 -20.51 57.75
N SER A 215 72.88 -21.55 57.70
CA SER A 215 72.99 -22.45 56.55
C SER A 215 71.66 -23.15 56.24
N GLU A 216 70.97 -23.63 57.27
CA GLU A 216 69.65 -24.26 57.16
C GLU A 216 68.61 -23.28 56.61
N VAL A 217 68.49 -22.09 57.20
CA VAL A 217 67.58 -21.04 56.70
C VAL A 217 67.92 -20.62 55.27
N THR A 218 69.21 -20.57 54.89
CA THR A 218 69.58 -20.28 53.50
C THR A 218 69.15 -21.40 52.55
N ALA A 219 69.29 -22.66 52.96
CA ALA A 219 68.85 -23.80 52.16
C ALA A 219 67.31 -23.81 52.00
N GLU A 220 66.57 -23.56 53.07
CA GLU A 220 65.10 -23.42 53.04
C GLU A 220 64.66 -22.28 52.13
N ARG A 221 65.29 -21.11 52.25
CA ARG A 221 65.00 -19.95 51.39
C ARG A 221 65.27 -20.27 49.93
N ASP A 222 66.37 -20.95 49.63
CA ASP A 222 66.74 -21.26 48.25
C ASP A 222 65.83 -22.35 47.67
N ALA A 223 65.41 -23.34 48.46
CA ALA A 223 64.36 -24.30 48.09
C ALA A 223 63.00 -23.61 47.81
N ALA A 224 62.56 -22.71 48.70
CA ALA A 224 61.33 -21.94 48.51
C ALA A 224 61.40 -21.01 47.28
N ARG A 225 62.58 -20.51 46.93
CA ARG A 225 62.78 -19.74 45.69
C ARG A 225 62.62 -20.62 44.46
N VAL A 226 63.18 -21.82 44.46
CA VAL A 226 63.02 -22.78 43.37
C VAL A 226 61.54 -23.13 43.17
N GLU A 227 60.83 -23.48 44.25
CA GLU A 227 59.38 -23.79 44.18
C GLU A 227 58.55 -22.60 43.66
N ARG A 228 58.85 -21.39 44.13
CA ARG A 228 58.20 -20.17 43.64
C ARG A 228 58.50 -19.94 42.15
N ASP A 229 59.73 -20.15 41.71
CA ASP A 229 60.10 -19.92 40.32
C ASP A 229 59.47 -20.99 39.40
N GLU A 230 59.32 -22.23 39.87
CA GLU A 230 58.56 -23.30 39.19
C GLU A 230 57.08 -22.96 39.06
N THR A 231 56.42 -22.51 40.14
CA THR A 231 55.00 -22.10 40.10
C THR A 231 54.77 -20.88 39.21
N ILE A 232 55.71 -19.94 39.16
CA ILE A 232 55.68 -18.82 38.20
C ILE A 232 55.78 -19.34 36.77
N ALA A 233 56.69 -20.27 36.49
CA ALA A 233 56.84 -20.85 35.17
C ALA A 233 55.58 -21.60 34.72
N GLU A 234 54.92 -22.35 35.63
CA GLU A 234 53.65 -23.01 35.35
C GLU A 234 52.53 -22.00 35.07
N ARG A 235 52.38 -20.97 35.92
CA ARG A 235 51.40 -19.89 35.71
C ARG A 235 51.60 -19.21 34.36
N ASP A 236 52.84 -18.94 33.98
CA ASP A 236 53.16 -18.25 32.73
C ASP A 236 52.84 -19.15 31.52
N ARG A 237 53.08 -20.47 31.60
CA ARG A 237 52.63 -21.45 30.58
C ARG A 237 51.11 -21.45 30.43
N LEU A 238 50.37 -21.53 31.53
CA LEU A 238 48.90 -21.49 31.52
C LEU A 238 48.37 -20.14 30.98
N ALA A 239 49.05 -19.04 31.27
CA ALA A 239 48.69 -17.72 30.74
C ALA A 239 48.89 -17.63 29.22
N GLN A 240 49.97 -18.22 28.70
CA GLN A 240 50.22 -18.33 27.25
C GLN A 240 49.16 -19.21 26.58
N GLU A 241 48.86 -20.38 27.15
CA GLU A 241 47.82 -21.29 26.65
C GLU A 241 46.45 -20.61 26.62
N ARG A 242 46.06 -19.93 27.71
CA ARG A 242 44.81 -19.16 27.77
C ARG A 242 44.76 -18.09 26.68
N THR A 243 45.88 -17.42 26.41
CA THR A 243 45.94 -16.38 25.37
C THR A 243 45.80 -16.97 23.98
N ARG A 244 46.43 -18.13 23.74
CA ARG A 244 46.28 -18.89 22.51
C ARG A 244 44.84 -19.33 22.28
N LEU A 245 44.21 -19.98 23.27
CA LEU A 245 42.81 -20.44 23.17
C LEU A 245 41.83 -19.29 22.97
N ARG A 246 42.06 -18.13 23.61
CA ARG A 246 41.27 -16.91 23.34
C ARG A 246 41.41 -16.46 21.89
N SER A 247 42.63 -16.43 21.36
CA SER A 247 42.85 -16.06 19.95
C SER A 247 42.22 -17.05 18.97
N GLU A 248 42.23 -18.35 19.28
CA GLU A 248 41.58 -19.39 18.47
C GLU A 248 40.06 -19.23 18.51
N ARG A 249 39.49 -19.00 19.69
CA ARG A 249 38.06 -18.72 19.87
C ARG A 249 37.63 -17.47 19.10
N ASP A 250 38.37 -16.37 19.20
CA ASP A 250 38.00 -15.11 18.56
C ASP A 250 38.09 -15.23 17.02
N ARG A 251 39.05 -16.01 16.50
CA ARG A 251 39.09 -16.40 15.08
C ARG A 251 37.90 -17.26 14.67
N ALA A 252 37.52 -18.24 15.48
CA ALA A 252 36.37 -19.11 15.20
C ALA A 252 35.05 -18.32 15.19
N ILE A 253 34.87 -17.38 16.14
CA ILE A 253 33.71 -16.48 16.18
C ILE A 253 33.69 -15.61 14.93
N SER A 254 34.80 -14.96 14.59
CA SER A 254 34.88 -14.10 13.39
C SER A 254 34.58 -14.89 12.10
N ALA A 255 35.09 -16.12 11.99
CA ALA A 255 34.83 -16.99 10.85
C ALA A 255 33.35 -17.40 10.76
N ARG A 256 32.74 -17.74 11.90
CA ARG A 256 31.31 -18.07 11.99
C ARG A 256 30.46 -16.88 11.59
N ASP A 257 30.74 -15.69 12.14
CA ASP A 257 29.96 -14.49 11.89
C ASP A 257 30.09 -14.06 10.41
N ALA A 258 31.26 -14.21 9.80
CA ALA A 258 31.45 -14.00 8.37
C ALA A 258 30.75 -15.04 7.49
N ALA A 259 30.62 -16.30 7.95
CA ALA A 259 29.83 -17.31 7.24
C ALA A 259 28.33 -16.98 7.31
N LEU A 260 27.82 -16.62 8.50
CA LEU A 260 26.43 -16.22 8.69
C LEU A 260 26.06 -14.97 7.87
N ALA A 261 26.94 -13.98 7.83
CA ALA A 261 26.74 -12.77 7.02
C ALA A 261 26.64 -13.12 5.52
N ARG A 262 27.50 -14.02 5.02
CA ARG A 262 27.44 -14.49 3.62
C ARG A 262 26.14 -15.23 3.32
N THR A 263 25.75 -16.19 4.16
CA THR A 263 24.49 -16.91 3.95
C THR A 263 23.28 -15.98 4.00
N ARG A 264 23.31 -14.95 4.86
CA ARG A 264 22.26 -13.94 4.93
C ARG A 264 22.19 -13.10 3.67
N GLN A 265 23.33 -12.62 3.16
CA GLN A 265 23.39 -11.86 1.91
C GLN A 265 22.90 -12.67 0.72
N GLU A 266 23.29 -13.96 0.63
CA GLU A 266 22.83 -14.85 -0.42
C GLU A 266 21.31 -15.09 -0.34
N ALA A 267 20.77 -15.28 0.86
CA ALA A 267 19.33 -15.43 1.07
C ALA A 267 18.56 -14.15 0.73
N GLU A 268 19.04 -12.98 1.17
CA GLU A 268 18.44 -11.68 0.85
C GLU A 268 18.44 -11.42 -0.66
N ALA A 269 19.56 -11.69 -1.35
CA ALA A 269 19.66 -11.57 -2.81
C ALA A 269 18.72 -12.54 -3.54
N ALA A 270 18.60 -13.79 -3.06
CA ALA A 270 17.68 -14.76 -3.64
C ALA A 270 16.21 -14.34 -3.47
N VAL A 271 15.84 -13.80 -2.30
CA VAL A 271 14.50 -13.27 -2.05
C VAL A 271 14.23 -12.05 -2.95
N GLU A 272 15.19 -11.12 -3.05
CA GLU A 272 15.05 -9.95 -3.92
C GLU A 272 14.86 -10.34 -5.38
N ALA A 273 15.64 -11.30 -5.88
CA ALA A 273 15.51 -11.84 -7.23
C ALA A 273 14.13 -12.47 -7.47
N ARG A 274 13.62 -13.27 -6.51
CA ARG A 274 12.30 -13.89 -6.61
C ARG A 274 11.17 -12.86 -6.59
N VAL A 275 11.30 -11.81 -5.77
CA VAL A 275 10.34 -10.70 -5.73
C VAL A 275 10.35 -9.94 -7.06
N ALA A 276 11.51 -9.69 -7.65
CA ALA A 276 11.62 -9.04 -8.96
C ALA A 276 10.94 -9.87 -10.07
N GLU A 277 11.15 -11.19 -10.06
CA GLU A 277 10.51 -12.12 -10.99
C GLU A 277 8.98 -12.12 -10.86
N LEU A 278 8.46 -12.23 -9.63
CA LEU A 278 7.01 -12.19 -9.37
C LEU A 278 6.39 -10.85 -9.78
N ARG A 279 7.08 -9.73 -9.53
CA ARG A 279 6.63 -8.40 -10.00
C ARG A 279 6.56 -8.33 -11.52
N ALA A 280 7.55 -8.88 -12.23
CA ALA A 280 7.55 -8.92 -13.68
C ALA A 280 6.41 -9.79 -14.22
N GLU A 281 6.12 -10.93 -13.59
CA GLU A 281 5.00 -11.80 -13.98
C GLU A 281 3.65 -11.12 -13.77
N VAL A 282 3.44 -10.50 -12.60
CA VAL A 282 2.20 -9.74 -12.33
C VAL A 282 2.01 -8.61 -13.34
N GLU A 283 3.06 -7.93 -13.77
CA GLU A 283 2.94 -6.89 -14.79
C GLU A 283 2.64 -7.46 -16.18
N ARG A 284 3.22 -8.62 -16.53
CA ARG A 284 2.86 -9.34 -17.77
C ARG A 284 1.38 -9.71 -17.77
N GLU A 285 0.87 -10.29 -16.69
CA GLU A 285 -0.52 -10.69 -16.54
C GLU A 285 -1.46 -9.47 -16.62
N ARG A 286 -1.15 -8.39 -15.89
CA ARG A 286 -1.90 -7.13 -15.97
C ARG A 286 -1.91 -6.56 -17.38
N SER A 287 -0.77 -6.59 -18.08
CA SER A 287 -0.67 -6.13 -19.47
C SER A 287 -1.52 -7.00 -20.42
N ALA A 288 -1.56 -8.31 -20.19
CA ALA A 288 -2.36 -9.24 -20.98
C ALA A 288 -3.86 -9.00 -20.75
N THR A 289 -4.28 -8.83 -19.49
CA THR A 289 -5.66 -8.51 -19.13
C THR A 289 -6.09 -7.16 -19.71
N ARG A 290 -5.22 -6.14 -19.69
CA ARG A 290 -5.48 -4.85 -20.34
C ARG A 290 -5.68 -5.03 -21.84
N ARG A 291 -4.76 -5.72 -22.53
CA ARG A 291 -4.88 -6.02 -23.97
C ARG A 291 -6.16 -6.76 -24.31
N MET A 292 -6.55 -7.75 -23.50
CA MET A 292 -7.80 -8.49 -23.68
C MET A 292 -9.01 -7.56 -23.52
N GLY A 293 -9.01 -6.71 -22.49
CA GLY A 293 -10.07 -5.73 -22.28
C GLY A 293 -10.17 -4.71 -23.41
N ASP A 294 -9.05 -4.24 -23.95
CA ASP A 294 -9.01 -3.36 -25.12
C ASP A 294 -9.54 -4.06 -26.38
N ALA A 295 -9.13 -5.29 -26.63
CA ALA A 295 -9.59 -6.07 -27.77
C ALA A 295 -11.11 -6.34 -27.73
N LEU A 296 -11.65 -6.66 -26.54
CA LEU A 296 -13.09 -6.81 -26.35
C LEU A 296 -13.84 -5.51 -26.63
N ARG A 297 -13.37 -4.38 -26.09
CA ARG A 297 -13.95 -3.06 -26.38
C ARG A 297 -13.91 -2.73 -27.87
N GLN A 298 -12.81 -3.00 -28.54
CA GLN A 298 -12.69 -2.78 -29.99
C GLN A 298 -13.68 -3.65 -30.77
N ARG A 299 -13.83 -4.93 -30.41
CA ARG A 299 -14.82 -5.82 -31.02
C ARG A 299 -16.23 -5.29 -30.84
N ASP A 300 -16.59 -4.89 -29.62
CA ASP A 300 -17.94 -4.43 -29.31
C ASP A 300 -18.26 -3.13 -30.06
N LEU A 301 -17.29 -2.21 -30.18
CA LEU A 301 -17.40 -1.00 -31.02
C LEU A 301 -17.56 -1.35 -32.51
N ALA A 302 -16.77 -2.28 -33.03
CA ALA A 302 -16.86 -2.72 -34.42
C ALA A 302 -18.20 -3.40 -34.73
N GLN A 303 -18.72 -4.18 -33.78
CA GLN A 303 -20.03 -4.82 -33.88
C GLN A 303 -21.14 -3.77 -33.89
N ALA A 304 -21.14 -2.82 -32.95
CA ALA A 304 -22.12 -1.74 -32.91
C ALA A 304 -22.12 -0.90 -34.20
N SER A 305 -20.93 -0.61 -34.74
CA SER A 305 -20.80 0.09 -36.03
C SER A 305 -21.37 -0.74 -37.19
N SER A 306 -21.14 -2.05 -37.20
CA SER A 306 -21.68 -2.95 -38.23
C SER A 306 -23.20 -3.08 -38.15
N GLU A 307 -23.75 -3.14 -36.94
CA GLU A 307 -25.20 -3.17 -36.70
C GLU A 307 -25.85 -1.86 -37.15
N ALA A 308 -25.27 -0.70 -36.81
CA ALA A 308 -25.76 0.61 -37.26
C ALA A 308 -25.75 0.72 -38.79
N ALA A 309 -24.62 0.35 -39.43
CA ALA A 309 -24.53 0.33 -40.89
C ALA A 309 -25.51 -0.67 -41.53
N GLY A 310 -25.83 -1.78 -40.84
CA GLY A 310 -26.86 -2.73 -41.23
C GLY A 310 -28.27 -2.10 -41.23
N HIS A 311 -28.62 -1.41 -40.15
CA HIS A 311 -29.91 -0.71 -40.02
C HIS A 311 -30.05 0.40 -41.08
N GLU A 312 -29.02 1.21 -41.31
CA GLU A 312 -29.02 2.25 -42.35
C GLU A 312 -29.24 1.65 -43.75
N ARG A 313 -28.57 0.54 -44.07
CA ARG A 313 -28.76 -0.17 -45.35
C ARG A 313 -30.17 -0.71 -45.49
N GLU A 314 -30.78 -1.18 -44.41
CA GLU A 314 -32.16 -1.65 -44.44
C GLU A 314 -33.15 -0.51 -44.70
N ILE A 315 -32.97 0.62 -44.03
CA ILE A 315 -33.76 1.84 -44.27
C ILE A 315 -33.63 2.27 -45.72
N ALA A 316 -32.40 2.41 -46.24
CA ALA A 316 -32.15 2.80 -47.63
C ALA A 316 -32.75 1.80 -48.64
N ARG A 317 -32.76 0.49 -48.32
CA ARG A 317 -33.43 -0.52 -49.15
C ARG A 317 -34.95 -0.33 -49.16
N ARG A 318 -35.56 -0.06 -48.00
CA ARG A 318 -37.00 0.19 -47.89
C ARG A 318 -37.41 1.43 -48.68
N GLU A 319 -36.68 2.52 -48.55
CA GLU A 319 -36.90 3.76 -49.32
C GLU A 319 -36.77 3.53 -50.82
N ARG A 320 -35.73 2.81 -51.27
CA ARG A 320 -35.56 2.45 -52.68
C ARG A 320 -36.72 1.62 -53.20
N ASP A 321 -37.18 0.64 -52.43
CA ASP A 321 -38.28 -0.24 -52.83
C ASP A 321 -39.60 0.52 -52.87
N GLU A 322 -39.81 1.51 -52.00
CA GLU A 322 -40.94 2.44 -52.03
C GLU A 322 -40.89 3.35 -53.27
N ALA A 323 -39.76 4.02 -53.52
CA ALA A 323 -39.58 4.84 -54.72
C ALA A 323 -39.77 4.02 -56.01
N ARG A 324 -39.39 2.74 -56.01
CA ARG A 324 -39.64 1.83 -57.13
C ARG A 324 -41.15 1.57 -57.31
N ARG A 325 -41.89 1.33 -56.23
CA ARG A 325 -43.35 1.15 -56.27
C ARG A 325 -44.05 2.41 -56.78
N GLU A 326 -43.65 3.58 -56.30
CA GLU A 326 -44.19 4.87 -56.77
C GLU A 326 -43.93 5.09 -58.26
N ARG A 327 -42.70 4.84 -58.72
CA ARG A 327 -42.36 4.92 -60.14
C ARG A 327 -43.22 3.98 -60.98
N ASP A 328 -43.36 2.72 -60.56
CA ASP A 328 -44.14 1.72 -61.29
C ASP A 328 -45.64 2.11 -61.32
N HIS A 329 -46.15 2.72 -60.25
CA HIS A 329 -47.49 3.30 -60.20
C HIS A 329 -47.66 4.45 -61.19
N LEU A 330 -46.78 5.46 -61.17
CA LEU A 330 -46.81 6.59 -62.09
C LEU A 330 -46.68 6.17 -63.57
N LEU A 331 -45.89 5.13 -63.85
CA LEU A 331 -45.78 4.55 -65.19
C LEU A 331 -47.11 3.93 -65.64
N SER A 332 -47.80 3.21 -64.74
CA SER A 332 -49.12 2.64 -65.02
C SER A 332 -50.16 3.73 -65.30
N GLU A 333 -50.19 4.80 -64.51
CA GLU A 333 -51.06 5.96 -64.72
C GLU A 333 -50.78 6.64 -66.07
N ARG A 334 -49.49 6.89 -66.37
CA ARG A 334 -49.08 7.46 -67.66
C ARG A 334 -49.55 6.60 -68.83
N ASP A 335 -49.40 5.28 -68.72
CA ASP A 335 -49.80 4.36 -69.78
C ASP A 335 -51.33 4.27 -69.92
N ALA A 336 -52.09 4.39 -68.82
CA ALA A 336 -53.55 4.53 -68.85
C ALA A 336 -53.99 5.82 -69.54
N ALA A 337 -53.42 6.97 -69.16
CA ALA A 337 -53.70 8.25 -69.79
C ALA A 337 -53.34 8.25 -71.30
N ARG A 338 -52.26 7.58 -71.69
CA ARG A 338 -51.91 7.38 -73.10
C ARG A 338 -52.96 6.56 -73.86
N ARG A 339 -53.48 5.49 -73.26
CA ARG A 339 -54.56 4.68 -73.85
C ARG A 339 -55.82 5.52 -74.04
N GLU A 340 -56.24 6.26 -73.01
CA GLU A 340 -57.40 7.16 -73.07
C GLU A 340 -57.23 8.23 -74.16
N ARG A 341 -56.08 8.90 -74.21
CA ARG A 341 -55.78 9.87 -75.27
C ARG A 341 -55.88 9.24 -76.66
N ASN A 342 -55.31 8.05 -76.85
CA ASN A 342 -55.38 7.36 -78.15
C ASN A 342 -56.82 6.98 -78.52
N GLN A 343 -57.65 6.59 -77.54
CA GLN A 343 -59.07 6.35 -77.74
C GLN A 343 -59.79 7.63 -78.18
N LEU A 344 -59.63 8.73 -77.45
CA LEU A 344 -60.22 10.03 -77.80
C LEU A 344 -59.79 10.52 -79.18
N LEU A 345 -58.52 10.30 -79.57
CA LEU A 345 -58.04 10.60 -80.92
C LEU A 345 -58.76 9.74 -81.97
N SER A 346 -58.93 8.44 -81.72
CA SER A 346 -59.65 7.56 -82.64
C SER A 346 -61.14 7.94 -82.78
N GLU A 347 -61.78 8.34 -81.68
CA GLU A 347 -63.16 8.83 -81.67
C GLU A 347 -63.28 10.14 -82.44
N ARG A 348 -62.36 11.09 -82.23
CA ARG A 348 -62.28 12.34 -83.00
C ARG A 348 -62.12 12.07 -84.49
N ASP A 349 -61.23 11.16 -84.87
CA ASP A 349 -60.96 10.85 -86.27
C ASP A 349 -62.16 10.12 -86.92
N ALA A 350 -62.89 9.30 -86.18
CA ALA A 350 -64.16 8.73 -86.61
C ALA A 350 -65.25 9.80 -86.81
N VAL A 351 -65.38 10.77 -85.89
CA VAL A 351 -66.31 11.91 -86.04
C VAL A 351 -65.94 12.75 -87.26
N ARG A 352 -64.65 13.06 -87.46
CA ARG A 352 -64.17 13.77 -88.66
C ARG A 352 -64.51 13.05 -89.95
N THR A 353 -64.34 11.72 -89.99
CA THR A 353 -64.68 10.91 -91.16
C THR A 353 -66.20 10.93 -91.44
N ARG A 354 -67.03 10.84 -90.39
CA ARG A 354 -68.50 10.96 -90.53
C ARG A 354 -68.90 12.35 -91.03
N LEU A 355 -68.27 13.41 -90.50
CA LEU A 355 -68.52 14.78 -90.95
C LEU A 355 -68.11 14.97 -92.42
N ALA A 356 -66.93 14.49 -92.81
CA ALA A 356 -66.47 14.55 -94.20
C ALA A 356 -67.43 13.82 -95.14
N LYS A 357 -67.93 12.64 -94.74
CA LYS A 357 -68.96 11.91 -95.48
C LYS A 357 -70.27 12.71 -95.57
N ALA A 358 -70.75 13.27 -94.48
CA ALA A 358 -71.99 14.05 -94.46
C ALA A 358 -71.89 15.30 -95.35
N ILE A 359 -70.74 15.98 -95.35
CA ILE A 359 -70.45 17.10 -96.26
C ILE A 359 -70.51 16.62 -97.70
N HIS A 360 -69.83 15.51 -98.02
CA HIS A 360 -69.85 14.94 -99.37
C HIS A 360 -71.26 14.53 -99.84
N ASP A 361 -72.03 13.86 -98.96
CA ASP A 361 -73.42 13.47 -99.24
C ASP A 361 -74.30 14.71 -99.47
N TRP A 362 -74.09 15.78 -98.69
CA TRP A 362 -74.78 17.05 -98.87
C TRP A 362 -74.38 17.75 -100.17
N GLU A 363 -73.10 17.76 -100.55
CA GLU A 363 -72.63 18.29 -101.84
C GLU A 363 -73.26 17.54 -103.01
N ILE A 364 -73.36 16.21 -102.95
CA ILE A 364 -74.05 15.41 -103.97
C ILE A 364 -75.54 15.75 -104.01
N ALA A 365 -76.21 15.83 -102.87
CA ALA A 365 -77.62 16.18 -102.80
C ALA A 365 -77.87 17.59 -103.37
N ALA A 366 -77.05 18.57 -103.00
CA ALA A 366 -77.09 19.92 -103.53
C ALA A 366 -76.84 19.95 -105.05
N ALA A 367 -75.93 19.12 -105.57
CA ALA A 367 -75.70 18.98 -107.00
C ALA A 367 -76.92 18.38 -107.72
N ARG A 368 -77.61 17.39 -107.12
CA ARG A 368 -78.87 16.84 -107.64
C ARG A 368 -79.98 17.88 -107.62
N ASP A 369 -80.15 18.62 -106.54
CA ASP A 369 -81.15 19.69 -106.43
C ASP A 369 -80.90 20.81 -107.45
N ALA A 370 -79.62 21.16 -107.68
CA ALA A 370 -79.23 22.08 -108.72
C ALA A 370 -79.54 21.53 -110.12
N GLN A 371 -79.34 20.23 -110.36
CA GLN A 371 -79.74 19.58 -111.61
C GLN A 371 -81.25 19.60 -111.81
N HIS A 372 -82.04 19.20 -110.82
CA HIS A 372 -83.50 19.26 -110.87
C HIS A 372 -84.01 20.69 -111.08
N THR A 373 -83.34 21.68 -110.48
CA THR A 373 -83.65 23.10 -110.73
C THR A 373 -83.39 23.47 -112.19
N ARG A 374 -82.24 23.07 -112.76
CA ARG A 374 -81.94 23.26 -114.19
C ARG A 374 -82.93 22.55 -115.11
N GLU A 375 -83.30 21.31 -114.79
CA GLU A 375 -84.30 20.54 -115.55
C GLU A 375 -85.66 21.24 -115.50
N ARG A 376 -86.09 21.72 -114.33
CA ARG A 376 -87.33 22.47 -114.17
C ARG A 376 -87.30 23.80 -114.91
N ASP A 377 -86.18 24.53 -114.87
CA ASP A 377 -86.01 25.79 -115.57
C ASP A 377 -85.95 25.59 -117.09
N ALA A 378 -85.33 24.50 -117.57
CA ALA A 378 -85.37 24.07 -118.96
C ALA A 378 -86.78 23.67 -119.40
N ALA A 379 -87.50 22.88 -118.60
CA ALA A 379 -88.89 22.53 -118.85
C ALA A 379 -89.82 23.75 -118.85
N ARG A 380 -89.56 24.74 -117.98
CA ARG A 380 -90.25 26.05 -118.01
C ARG A 380 -89.90 26.82 -119.28
N ALA A 381 -88.63 26.88 -119.67
CA ALA A 381 -88.21 27.53 -120.91
C ALA A 381 -88.83 26.87 -122.15
N GLU A 382 -88.94 25.54 -122.16
CA GLU A 382 -89.69 24.80 -123.18
C GLU A 382 -91.17 25.10 -123.14
N ARG A 383 -91.82 25.09 -121.97
CA ARG A 383 -93.22 25.47 -121.84
C ARG A 383 -93.45 26.91 -122.32
N ASP A 384 -92.57 27.83 -121.99
CA ASP A 384 -92.65 29.23 -122.41
C ASP A 384 -92.33 29.40 -123.90
N ARG A 385 -91.47 28.54 -124.47
CA ARG A 385 -91.26 28.43 -125.93
C ARG A 385 -92.51 27.89 -126.62
N LEU A 386 -93.09 26.79 -126.15
CA LEU A 386 -94.34 26.24 -126.65
C LEU A 386 -95.50 27.22 -126.49
N ALA A 387 -95.54 27.99 -125.40
CA ALA A 387 -96.51 29.06 -125.20
C ALA A 387 -96.31 30.18 -126.23
N ARG A 388 -95.07 30.60 -126.51
CA ARG A 388 -94.75 31.56 -127.59
C ARG A 388 -95.04 31.00 -128.97
N GLU A 389 -94.80 29.72 -129.23
CA GLU A 389 -95.18 29.05 -130.48
C GLU A 389 -96.71 28.97 -130.61
N ARG A 390 -97.42 28.74 -129.50
CA ARG A 390 -98.89 28.75 -129.44
C ARG A 390 -99.45 30.16 -129.64
N GLU A 391 -98.81 31.18 -129.07
CA GLU A 391 -99.14 32.59 -129.22
C GLU A 391 -98.81 33.09 -130.64
N ALA A 392 -97.73 32.61 -131.27
CA ALA A 392 -97.39 32.86 -132.67
C ALA A 392 -98.32 32.12 -133.65
N ALA A 393 -98.91 30.98 -133.26
CA ALA A 393 -99.94 30.28 -134.02
C ALA A 393 -101.33 30.93 -133.92
N THR A 394 -101.53 31.87 -132.98
CA THR A 394 -102.75 32.66 -132.83
C THR A 394 -102.44 34.15 -133.01
N GLY A 395 -102.52 34.63 -134.25
CA GLY A 395 -102.55 36.08 -134.55
C GLY A 395 -103.78 36.79 -133.96
N PRO A 396 -103.75 38.12 -133.87
CA PRO A 396 -104.02 38.88 -132.64
C PRO A 396 -105.49 39.24 -132.46
N ALA A 397 -105.95 39.31 -131.20
CA ALA A 397 -107.24 39.89 -130.83
C ALA A 397 -107.06 40.90 -129.68
N ASP A 398 -107.38 42.15 -130.01
CA ASP A 398 -107.35 43.37 -129.20
C ASP A 398 -108.36 43.40 -128.04
N GLY A 399 -108.08 44.26 -127.05
CA GLY A 399 -109.08 44.86 -126.13
C GLY A 399 -108.66 44.80 -124.65
N ALA A 400 -107.94 45.78 -124.09
CA ALA A 400 -108.43 47.06 -123.52
C ALA A 400 -109.00 46.97 -122.07
N PRO A 401 -108.91 48.04 -121.25
CA PRO A 401 -108.54 47.96 -119.83
C PRO A 401 -109.68 48.21 -118.83
N LEU A 402 -109.54 47.72 -117.58
CA LEU A 402 -110.34 48.16 -116.42
C LEU A 402 -109.51 48.08 -115.12
N ALA A 403 -109.36 49.24 -114.46
CA ALA A 403 -109.09 49.38 -113.01
C ALA A 403 -110.42 49.74 -112.31
N PRO A 404 -110.53 49.97 -110.98
CA PRO A 404 -109.68 49.63 -109.82
C PRO A 404 -110.51 48.95 -108.67
N ALA A 405 -109.86 48.49 -107.59
CA ALA A 405 -110.48 48.42 -106.25
C ALA A 405 -109.42 48.21 -105.16
N ALA A 406 -109.41 49.11 -104.17
CA ALA A 406 -108.61 49.04 -102.94
C ALA A 406 -109.52 48.67 -101.73
N PRO A 407 -109.03 48.77 -100.48
CA PRO A 407 -108.73 47.70 -99.50
C PRO A 407 -109.86 47.54 -98.44
N PRO A 408 -109.67 46.82 -97.31
CA PRO A 408 -109.29 47.50 -96.06
C PRO A 408 -108.53 46.56 -95.05
N PRO A 409 -108.43 46.82 -93.73
CA PRO A 409 -107.23 47.45 -93.16
C PRO A 409 -106.66 46.74 -91.91
N GLY A 410 -105.49 47.23 -91.46
CA GLY A 410 -105.23 47.53 -90.03
C GLY A 410 -104.98 46.39 -89.05
N GLN A 411 -103.72 46.28 -88.59
CA GLN A 411 -103.29 46.56 -87.20
C GLN A 411 -101.79 46.28 -87.12
N THR A 412 -100.97 47.31 -87.39
CA THR A 412 -100.32 48.23 -86.43
C THR A 412 -98.98 47.69 -85.90
N PRO A 413 -97.90 48.43 -86.13
CA PRO A 413 -96.57 48.19 -85.59
C PRO A 413 -96.33 48.94 -84.27
N ASP A 414 -95.13 48.72 -83.74
CA ASP A 414 -94.34 49.62 -82.87
C ASP A 414 -94.67 49.68 -81.36
N PRO A 415 -93.75 50.22 -80.53
CA PRO A 415 -92.34 49.85 -80.36
C PRO A 415 -92.01 49.81 -78.85
N VAL A 416 -90.76 50.05 -78.46
CA VAL A 416 -90.24 50.50 -77.14
C VAL A 416 -89.19 49.54 -76.57
N GLU A 417 -87.94 49.93 -76.84
CA GLU A 417 -86.88 50.15 -75.85
C GLU A 417 -86.97 49.38 -74.52
N ALA A 418 -85.99 48.52 -74.26
CA ALA A 418 -85.02 48.79 -73.19
C ALA A 418 -83.97 47.67 -73.11
N GLN A 419 -82.73 48.11 -72.89
CA GLN A 419 -81.65 47.39 -72.24
C GLN A 419 -80.70 46.48 -73.04
N ALA A 420 -79.51 47.06 -73.19
CA ALA A 420 -78.21 46.45 -72.93
C ALA A 420 -77.53 45.73 -74.10
N ARG A 421 -76.97 46.55 -74.99
CA ARG A 421 -75.58 46.33 -75.40
C ARG A 421 -74.71 46.26 -74.13
N ARG A 422 -74.23 45.07 -73.78
CA ARG A 422 -73.01 44.91 -72.98
C ARG A 422 -71.99 44.15 -73.81
N GLY A 423 -70.91 44.85 -74.10
CA GLY A 423 -69.65 44.18 -74.40
C GLY A 423 -69.07 43.52 -73.14
N TRP A 424 -68.10 42.66 -73.43
CA TRP A 424 -66.92 42.37 -72.61
C TRP A 424 -67.03 41.56 -71.31
N HIS A 425 -66.26 40.45 -71.38
CA HIS A 425 -65.51 39.68 -70.39
C HIS A 425 -66.24 38.83 -69.33
N PRO A 426 -65.84 37.55 -69.19
CA PRO A 426 -66.18 36.74 -68.03
C PRO A 426 -65.43 37.28 -66.78
N PRO A 427 -66.09 37.41 -65.62
CA PRO A 427 -65.41 37.71 -64.37
C PRO A 427 -65.10 36.41 -63.63
N ILE A 428 -63.92 35.80 -63.77
CA ILE A 428 -63.28 34.95 -62.72
C ILE A 428 -61.78 34.83 -63.07
N ASP A 429 -61.02 35.91 -62.89
CA ASP A 429 -59.54 35.86 -62.90
C ASP A 429 -58.96 36.24 -61.53
N TRP A 430 -59.67 37.05 -60.74
CA TRP A 430 -59.19 37.48 -59.42
C TRP A 430 -59.20 36.36 -58.38
N LEU A 431 -60.15 35.42 -58.45
CA LEU A 431 -60.26 34.31 -57.50
C LEU A 431 -59.20 33.24 -57.76
N ALA A 432 -58.88 32.98 -59.03
CA ALA A 432 -57.75 32.12 -59.42
C ALA A 432 -56.40 32.76 -59.07
N ARG A 433 -56.25 34.07 -59.28
CA ARG A 433 -55.03 34.80 -58.89
C ARG A 433 -54.88 34.93 -57.38
N ALA A 434 -55.96 35.10 -56.63
CA ALA A 434 -55.93 35.11 -55.16
C ALA A 434 -55.58 33.73 -54.59
N LEU A 435 -56.14 32.64 -55.14
CA LEU A 435 -55.78 31.28 -54.76
C LEU A 435 -54.33 30.93 -55.14
N ALA A 436 -53.86 31.37 -56.31
CA ALA A 436 -52.46 31.19 -56.70
C ALA A 436 -51.50 31.98 -55.82
N LEU A 437 -51.83 33.22 -55.43
CA LEU A 437 -51.05 34.02 -54.48
C LEU A 437 -51.05 33.41 -53.08
N ALA A 438 -52.19 32.92 -52.60
CA ALA A 438 -52.28 32.23 -51.33
C ALA A 438 -51.41 30.97 -51.32
N ALA A 439 -51.51 30.13 -52.37
CA ALA A 439 -50.69 28.93 -52.52
C ALA A 439 -49.19 29.25 -52.61
N LEU A 440 -48.81 30.31 -53.33
CA LEU A 440 -47.42 30.77 -53.42
C LEU A 440 -46.89 31.26 -52.06
N ILE A 441 -47.68 32.03 -51.31
CA ILE A 441 -47.30 32.50 -49.97
C ILE A 441 -47.14 31.32 -49.02
N THR A 442 -48.06 30.35 -49.03
CA THR A 442 -47.95 29.13 -48.22
C THR A 442 -46.69 28.34 -48.59
N PHE A 443 -46.38 28.18 -49.88
CA PHE A 443 -45.19 27.49 -50.34
C PHE A 443 -43.90 28.20 -49.88
N VAL A 444 -43.84 29.53 -49.97
CA VAL A 444 -42.69 30.32 -49.51
C VAL A 444 -42.52 30.20 -47.99
N VAL A 445 -43.60 30.23 -47.20
CA VAL A 445 -43.52 30.06 -45.74
C VAL A 445 -43.01 28.67 -45.37
N VAL A 446 -43.53 27.61 -46.02
CA VAL A 446 -43.08 26.23 -45.79
C VAL A 446 -41.62 26.06 -46.17
N PHE A 447 -41.19 26.64 -47.29
CA PHE A 447 -39.80 26.60 -47.74
C PHE A 447 -38.85 27.30 -46.76
N VAL A 448 -39.22 28.49 -46.27
CA VAL A 448 -38.43 29.22 -45.27
C VAL A 448 -38.34 28.46 -43.94
N VAL A 449 -39.43 27.82 -43.51
CA VAL A 449 -39.42 26.98 -42.29
C VAL A 449 -38.51 25.77 -42.48
N LEU A 450 -38.59 25.06 -43.61
CA LEU A 450 -37.74 23.90 -43.90
C LEU A 450 -36.25 24.27 -43.98
N VAL A 451 -35.90 25.36 -44.66
CA VAL A 451 -34.50 25.83 -44.78
C VAL A 451 -33.96 26.31 -43.44
N ARG A 452 -34.81 26.80 -42.52
CA ARG A 452 -34.39 27.23 -41.18
C ARG A 452 -34.35 26.08 -40.16
N SER A 453 -34.92 24.93 -40.51
CA SER A 453 -34.98 23.73 -39.65
C SER A 453 -33.94 22.66 -40.04
N ALA A 454 -33.27 22.82 -41.19
CA ALA A 454 -32.09 22.09 -41.62
C ALA A 454 -30.84 22.95 -41.35
#